data_AF-A0A5N5Q1E2-F1
#
_entry.id   AF-A0A5N5Q1E2-F1
#
_cell.length_a   1.000
_cell.length_b   1.000
_cell.length_c   1.000
_cell.angle_alpha   90.00
_cell.angle_beta   90.00
_cell.angle_gamma   90.00
#
_symmetry.space_group_name_H-M   'P 1'
#
loop_
_entity.id
_entity.type
_entity.pdbx_description
1 polymer ?
#
loop_
_entity_poly.entity_id
_entity_poly.type
_entity_poly.pdbx_seq_one_letter_code
_entity_poly.pdbx_strand_id
1 'polypeptide(L)'
;MDMLTDLYDNLERDPGSILTRELILDAWIQLGDQDAAMGIAKEIQRLDPSNANARNFLRNHRVPARSSSSRQQPPQSLLPASTLPISIKGKKTTINLAPMPRTEQERIALETSFKSGYAHLRAQASPLLGEMLALQTIGSHGDDTATEDLEHLLAGRLATVVSRTPPCPVRELARNLSSNRGPAALDLIIADLEEVLDWTLLANPAASSDTVRERLVARQTLLSAAVPESLSDIISQALTHVEHERLRRLEGGGRTYANTETMLGDDVASIPRANLLVTEDNYAWDMSELADALVANSGVMRNPLTREMFSPSDVRAILRHPLGERLAPLRLEQHQLKKGVRPDTIAMLKKVADTMLKDQSADAAASLKSLDELLSYIAALPEREQKTLDELKIPGTDSHTGLAFDYTVGESVRDAKANRTCFHKTGDFLGQAARWLGG
;
A
#
# COMPACT_ATOMS: atom_id res chain seq x y z
N MET A 1 -5.41 -16.54 18.85
CA MET A 1 -4.62 -17.12 17.75
C MET A 1 -5.59 -17.73 16.77
N ASP A 2 -5.37 -17.48 15.49
CA ASP A 2 -6.29 -17.84 14.41
C ASP A 2 -6.04 -19.30 13.98
N MET A 3 -7.07 -20.13 14.04
CA MET A 3 -6.98 -21.58 13.80
C MET A 3 -6.44 -21.89 12.40
N LEU A 4 -6.73 -21.04 11.41
CA LEU A 4 -6.22 -21.19 10.04
C LEU A 4 -4.71 -20.97 9.97
N THR A 5 -4.17 -20.02 10.73
CA THR A 5 -2.72 -19.76 10.78
C THR A 5 -1.98 -20.99 11.31
N ASP A 6 -2.46 -21.60 12.39
CA ASP A 6 -1.85 -22.81 12.95
C ASP A 6 -1.91 -24.00 11.98
N LEU A 7 -2.98 -24.11 11.18
CA LEU A 7 -3.11 -25.15 10.14
C LEU A 7 -2.15 -24.93 8.97
N TYR A 8 -1.96 -23.68 8.52
CA TYR A 8 -1.00 -23.35 7.47
C TYR A 8 0.45 -23.54 7.93
N ASP A 9 0.78 -23.17 9.17
CA ASP A 9 2.11 -23.43 9.75
C ASP A 9 2.41 -24.93 9.83
N ASN A 10 1.40 -25.75 10.17
CA ASN A 10 1.53 -27.20 10.16
C ASN A 10 1.65 -27.77 8.73
N LEU A 11 0.99 -27.14 7.76
CA LEU A 11 1.10 -27.51 6.35
C LEU A 11 2.47 -27.16 5.76
N GLU A 12 3.08 -26.07 6.21
CA GLU A 12 4.45 -25.68 5.83
C GLU A 12 5.48 -26.68 6.36
N ARG A 13 5.27 -27.19 7.57
CA ARG A 13 6.12 -28.23 8.18
C ARG A 13 5.94 -29.60 7.54
N ASP A 14 4.72 -29.97 7.15
CA ASP A 14 4.44 -31.20 6.40
C ASP A 14 3.54 -30.93 5.18
N PRO A 15 4.15 -30.57 4.03
CA PRO A 15 3.44 -30.35 2.79
C PRO A 15 2.80 -31.61 2.22
N GLY A 16 3.03 -32.81 2.76
CA GLY A 16 2.39 -34.05 2.33
C GLY A 16 1.09 -34.36 3.07
N SER A 17 0.83 -33.69 4.20
CA SER A 17 -0.31 -34.01 5.06
C SER A 17 -1.66 -33.77 4.36
N ILE A 18 -2.38 -34.85 4.09
CA ILE A 18 -3.75 -34.81 3.55
C ILE A 18 -4.73 -34.34 4.64
N LEU A 19 -4.56 -34.82 5.88
CA LEU A 19 -5.42 -34.47 7.01
C LEU A 19 -5.42 -32.97 7.29
N THR A 20 -4.24 -32.33 7.28
CA THR A 20 -4.13 -30.87 7.49
C THR A 20 -4.86 -30.11 6.39
N ARG A 21 -4.76 -30.57 5.14
CA ARG A 21 -5.49 -29.95 4.02
C ARG A 21 -7.00 -30.16 4.10
N GLU A 22 -7.47 -31.31 4.58
CA GLU A 22 -8.90 -31.53 4.83
C GLU A 22 -9.44 -30.57 5.90
N LEU A 23 -8.69 -30.35 6.99
CA LEU A 23 -9.06 -29.38 8.02
C LEU A 23 -9.09 -27.94 7.48
N ILE A 24 -8.14 -27.59 6.61
CA ILE A 24 -8.13 -26.28 5.93
C ILE A 24 -9.31 -26.16 4.95
N LEU A 25 -9.63 -27.21 4.19
CA LEU A 25 -10.80 -27.26 3.32
C LEU A 25 -12.09 -27.01 4.11
N ASP A 26 -12.29 -27.71 5.22
CA ASP A 26 -13.46 -27.55 6.07
C ASP A 26 -13.55 -26.14 6.68
N ALA A 27 -12.41 -25.56 7.10
CA ALA A 27 -12.35 -24.20 7.61
C ALA A 27 -12.78 -23.16 6.55
N TRP A 28 -12.31 -23.29 5.31
CA TRP A 28 -12.74 -22.41 4.21
C TRP A 28 -14.20 -22.58 3.83
N ILE A 29 -14.72 -23.80 3.87
CA ILE A 29 -16.16 -24.08 3.67
C ILE A 29 -16.99 -23.37 4.75
N GLN A 30 -16.57 -23.43 6.01
CA GLN A 30 -17.27 -22.77 7.12
C GLN A 30 -17.23 -21.25 7.03
N LEU A 31 -16.14 -20.68 6.53
CA LEU A 31 -15.99 -19.25 6.28
C LEU A 31 -16.75 -18.75 5.03
N GLY A 32 -17.21 -19.67 4.18
CA GLY A 32 -17.96 -19.35 2.96
C GLY A 32 -17.09 -18.93 1.77
N ASP A 33 -15.76 -19.04 1.86
CA ASP A 33 -14.84 -18.76 0.75
C ASP A 33 -14.72 -19.99 -0.16
N GLN A 34 -15.59 -20.04 -1.18
CA GLN A 34 -15.68 -21.16 -2.11
C GLN A 34 -14.48 -21.28 -3.05
N ASP A 35 -13.81 -20.16 -3.35
CA ASP A 35 -12.67 -20.15 -4.28
C ASP A 35 -11.42 -20.72 -3.59
N ALA A 36 -11.16 -20.31 -2.35
CA ALA A 36 -10.10 -20.89 -1.52
C ALA A 36 -10.35 -22.38 -1.24
N ALA A 37 -11.58 -22.75 -0.85
CA ALA A 37 -11.98 -24.15 -0.66
C ALA A 37 -11.79 -24.99 -1.94
N MET A 38 -12.15 -24.45 -3.11
CA MET A 38 -11.96 -25.14 -4.39
C MET A 38 -10.47 -25.32 -4.76
N GLY A 39 -9.61 -24.36 -4.42
CA GLY A 39 -8.16 -24.48 -4.55
C GLY A 39 -7.62 -25.66 -3.75
N ILE A 40 -7.92 -25.70 -2.44
CA ILE A 40 -7.46 -26.74 -1.53
C ILE A 40 -8.03 -28.12 -1.90
N ALA A 41 -9.31 -28.21 -2.28
CA ALA A 41 -9.91 -29.48 -2.73
C ALA A 41 -9.22 -30.05 -3.98
N LYS A 42 -8.78 -29.20 -4.93
CA LYS A 42 -8.00 -29.66 -6.10
C LYS A 42 -6.61 -30.14 -5.70
N GLU A 43 -5.97 -29.50 -4.73
CA GLU A 43 -4.68 -29.94 -4.21
C GLU A 43 -4.77 -31.29 -3.50
N ILE A 44 -5.79 -31.48 -2.66
CA ILE A 44 -6.08 -32.77 -2.02
C ILE A 44 -6.31 -33.84 -3.10
N GLN A 45 -7.11 -33.56 -4.12
CA GLN A 45 -7.36 -34.51 -5.21
C GLN A 45 -6.10 -34.85 -6.03
N ARG A 46 -5.14 -33.93 -6.13
CA ARG A 46 -3.85 -34.18 -6.79
C ARG A 46 -2.96 -35.11 -5.97
N LEU A 47 -2.97 -34.97 -4.65
CA LEU A 47 -2.16 -35.78 -3.73
C LEU A 47 -2.79 -37.14 -3.43
N ASP A 48 -4.12 -37.17 -3.27
CA ASP A 48 -4.93 -38.38 -3.10
C ASP A 48 -6.21 -38.30 -3.94
N PRO A 49 -6.19 -38.87 -5.16
CA PRO A 49 -7.36 -38.93 -6.04
C PRO A 49 -8.55 -39.68 -5.46
N SER A 50 -8.32 -40.55 -4.46
CA SER A 50 -9.34 -41.36 -3.82
C SER A 50 -10.05 -40.66 -2.65
N ASN A 51 -9.55 -39.49 -2.22
CA ASN A 51 -10.12 -38.73 -1.12
C ASN A 51 -11.61 -38.42 -1.36
N ALA A 52 -12.48 -38.84 -0.42
CA ALA A 52 -13.92 -38.73 -0.57
C ALA A 52 -14.42 -37.30 -0.36
N ASN A 53 -13.81 -36.55 0.56
CA ASN A 53 -14.24 -35.20 0.96
C ASN A 53 -14.01 -34.20 -0.18
N ALA A 54 -12.78 -34.13 -0.69
CA ALA A 54 -12.43 -33.25 -1.80
C ALA A 54 -13.26 -33.55 -3.07
N ARG A 55 -13.48 -34.84 -3.37
CA ARG A 55 -14.26 -35.29 -4.52
C ARG A 55 -15.74 -34.96 -4.41
N ASN A 56 -16.33 -35.13 -3.23
CA ASN A 56 -17.72 -34.73 -2.97
C ASN A 56 -17.88 -33.22 -3.10
N PHE A 57 -16.96 -32.44 -2.52
CA PHE A 57 -16.96 -30.99 -2.62
C PHE A 57 -16.90 -30.51 -4.09
N LEU A 58 -15.94 -31.01 -4.87
CA LEU A 58 -15.78 -30.65 -6.28
C LEU A 58 -16.95 -31.12 -7.17
N ARG A 59 -17.59 -32.25 -6.85
CA ARG A 59 -18.78 -32.72 -7.57
C ARG A 59 -19.98 -31.79 -7.33
N ASN A 60 -20.18 -31.36 -6.10
CA ASN A 60 -21.30 -30.50 -5.72
C ASN A 60 -21.16 -29.08 -6.30
N HIS A 61 -19.92 -28.62 -6.52
CA HIS A 61 -19.61 -27.29 -7.07
C HIS A 61 -19.30 -27.30 -8.57
N ARG A 62 -19.54 -28.42 -9.26
CA ARG A 62 -19.41 -28.49 -10.71
C ARG A 62 -20.62 -27.83 -11.36
N VAL A 63 -20.45 -26.59 -11.80
CA VAL A 63 -21.46 -25.84 -12.57
C VAL A 63 -21.89 -26.72 -13.77
N PRO A 64 -23.19 -26.98 -13.97
CA PRO A 64 -23.64 -27.79 -15.09
C PRO A 64 -23.21 -27.13 -16.39
N ALA A 65 -22.35 -27.83 -17.13
CA ALA A 65 -21.97 -27.45 -18.49
C ALA A 65 -23.26 -27.35 -19.31
N ARG A 66 -23.61 -26.14 -19.73
CA ARG A 66 -24.76 -25.89 -20.60
C ARG A 66 -24.61 -26.74 -21.86
N SER A 67 -25.43 -27.78 -21.94
CA SER A 67 -25.65 -28.56 -23.14
C SER A 67 -26.21 -27.66 -24.22
N SER A 68 -25.51 -27.65 -25.35
CA SER A 68 -25.97 -27.07 -26.61
C SER A 68 -27.16 -27.87 -27.13
N SER A 69 -28.37 -27.45 -26.82
CA SER A 69 -29.58 -27.91 -27.51
C SER A 69 -30.19 -26.77 -28.32
N SER A 70 -30.31 -27.08 -29.61
CA SER A 70 -31.13 -26.46 -30.64
C SER A 70 -32.30 -25.60 -30.14
N ARG A 71 -32.32 -24.33 -30.53
CA ARG A 71 -33.55 -23.53 -30.51
C ARG A 71 -33.70 -22.74 -31.81
N GLN A 72 -34.86 -22.96 -32.40
CA GLN A 72 -35.34 -22.48 -33.68
C GLN A 72 -35.31 -20.95 -33.79
N GLN A 73 -34.96 -20.47 -34.98
CA GLN A 73 -35.12 -19.08 -35.40
C GLN A 73 -36.61 -18.69 -35.51
N PRO A 74 -36.96 -17.46 -35.12
CA PRO A 74 -38.01 -16.68 -35.78
C PRO A 74 -37.43 -15.43 -36.47
N PRO A 75 -38.22 -14.77 -37.33
CA PRO A 75 -37.71 -14.07 -38.50
C PRO A 75 -37.22 -12.65 -38.22
N GLN A 76 -36.37 -12.20 -39.15
CA GLN A 76 -35.73 -10.91 -39.26
C GLN A 76 -36.69 -9.72 -39.02
N SER A 77 -36.30 -8.84 -38.11
CA SER A 77 -36.72 -7.44 -38.10
C SER A 77 -35.49 -6.54 -38.00
N LEU A 78 -35.61 -5.37 -38.60
CA LEU A 78 -34.55 -4.46 -39.04
C LEU A 78 -34.01 -3.56 -37.91
N LEU A 79 -32.67 -3.39 -37.91
CA LEU A 79 -31.80 -2.36 -37.26
C LEU A 79 -31.46 -2.51 -35.75
N PRO A 80 -30.32 -1.96 -35.23
CA PRO A 80 -29.07 -1.47 -35.84
C PRO A 80 -27.76 -2.06 -35.20
N ALA A 81 -26.61 -1.74 -35.81
CA ALA A 81 -25.22 -1.84 -35.31
C ALA A 81 -24.85 -2.95 -34.30
N SER A 82 -24.18 -3.99 -34.80
CA SER A 82 -23.48 -4.99 -33.98
C SER A 82 -22.33 -4.34 -33.21
N THR A 83 -22.56 -4.12 -31.91
CA THR A 83 -21.51 -3.98 -30.89
C THR A 83 -21.28 -5.36 -30.32
N LEU A 84 -20.04 -5.86 -30.35
CA LEU A 84 -19.69 -7.09 -29.64
C LEU A 84 -19.46 -6.75 -28.16
N PRO A 85 -20.27 -7.27 -27.22
CA PRO A 85 -20.05 -7.03 -25.80
C PRO A 85 -19.09 -8.07 -25.25
N ILE A 86 -17.90 -7.65 -24.83
CA ILE A 86 -17.15 -8.40 -23.81
C ILE A 86 -17.68 -7.90 -22.47
N SER A 87 -18.44 -8.76 -21.79
CA SER A 87 -19.04 -8.48 -20.48
C SER A 87 -18.05 -8.86 -19.38
N ILE A 88 -17.39 -7.87 -18.80
CA ILE A 88 -16.74 -7.99 -17.48
C ILE A 88 -17.61 -7.19 -16.50
N LYS A 89 -17.88 -7.75 -15.32
CA LYS A 89 -18.71 -7.11 -14.29
C LYS A 89 -18.10 -5.75 -13.91
N GLY A 90 -18.83 -4.67 -14.17
CA GLY A 90 -18.48 -3.30 -13.77
C GLY A 90 -17.95 -2.44 -14.93
N LYS A 91 -18.76 -1.47 -15.38
CA LYS A 91 -18.50 -0.42 -16.40
C LYS A 91 -17.85 -0.87 -17.72
N LYS A 92 -18.69 -0.94 -18.78
CA LYS A 92 -18.28 -1.15 -20.17
C LYS A 92 -17.36 -0.01 -20.64
N THR A 93 -16.08 -0.28 -20.80
CA THR A 93 -15.20 0.57 -21.62
C THR A 93 -15.42 0.18 -23.08
N THR A 94 -16.22 0.96 -23.79
CA THR A 94 -16.41 0.80 -25.24
C THR A 94 -15.14 1.25 -25.93
N ILE A 95 -14.38 0.30 -26.47
CA ILE A 95 -13.38 0.63 -27.49
C ILE A 95 -14.17 1.01 -28.73
N ASN A 96 -14.25 2.31 -29.02
CA ASN A 96 -14.84 2.82 -30.25
C ASN A 96 -13.90 2.47 -31.42
N LEU A 97 -13.96 1.23 -31.89
CA LEU A 97 -13.41 0.88 -33.19
C LEU A 97 -14.21 1.64 -34.24
N ALA A 98 -13.51 2.30 -35.17
CA ALA A 98 -14.15 2.92 -36.32
C ALA A 98 -15.06 1.88 -37.01
N PRO A 99 -16.28 2.26 -37.41
CA PRO A 99 -17.20 1.31 -38.02
C PRO A 99 -16.56 0.73 -39.28
N MET A 100 -16.49 -0.60 -39.33
CA MET A 100 -15.97 -1.31 -40.50
C MET A 100 -16.84 -0.96 -41.71
N PRO A 101 -16.25 -0.60 -42.87
CA PRO A 101 -17.01 -0.25 -44.07
C PRO A 101 -17.91 -1.41 -44.46
N ARG A 102 -19.21 -1.13 -44.63
CA ARG A 102 -20.24 -2.13 -44.93
C ARG A 102 -20.51 -2.26 -46.42
N THR A 103 -20.12 -1.25 -47.19
CA THR A 103 -20.28 -1.22 -48.64
C THR A 103 -18.95 -1.02 -49.33
N GLU A 104 -18.88 -1.46 -50.58
CA GLU A 104 -17.68 -1.27 -51.42
C GLU A 104 -17.39 0.22 -51.66
N GLN A 105 -18.43 1.06 -51.76
CA GLN A 105 -18.30 2.51 -51.86
C GLN A 105 -17.71 3.13 -50.59
N GLU A 106 -18.14 2.69 -49.40
CA GLU A 106 -17.55 3.11 -48.13
C GLU A 106 -16.07 2.68 -48.03
N ARG A 107 -15.73 1.48 -48.50
CA ARG A 107 -14.34 1.00 -48.54
C ARG A 107 -13.48 1.87 -49.44
N ILE A 108 -13.93 2.16 -50.65
CA ILE A 108 -13.21 3.02 -51.61
C ILE A 108 -13.05 4.44 -51.07
N ALA A 109 -14.09 5.00 -50.44
CA ALA A 109 -14.04 6.31 -49.82
C ALA A 109 -13.03 6.35 -48.67
N LEU A 110 -13.02 5.31 -47.81
CA LEU A 110 -12.06 5.18 -46.71
C LEU A 110 -10.63 5.03 -47.22
N GLU A 111 -10.40 4.20 -48.24
CA GLU A 111 -9.08 4.04 -48.87
C GLU A 111 -8.57 5.33 -49.51
N THR A 112 -9.46 6.08 -50.18
CA THR A 112 -9.11 7.35 -50.82
C THR A 112 -8.78 8.40 -49.76
N SER A 113 -9.59 8.48 -48.70
CA SER A 113 -9.36 9.36 -47.55
C SER A 113 -8.03 9.02 -46.87
N PHE A 114 -7.75 7.73 -46.63
CA PHE A 114 -6.50 7.27 -46.03
C PHE A 114 -5.29 7.60 -46.91
N LYS A 115 -5.35 7.32 -48.23
CA LYS A 115 -4.27 7.66 -49.17
C LYS A 115 -3.98 9.16 -49.20
N SER A 116 -5.03 9.97 -49.24
CA SER A 116 -4.92 11.45 -49.23
C SER A 116 -4.32 11.94 -47.91
N GLY A 117 -4.84 11.49 -46.77
CA GLY A 117 -4.33 11.84 -45.44
C GLY A 117 -2.88 11.40 -45.23
N TYR A 118 -2.52 10.20 -45.68
CA TYR A 118 -1.14 9.72 -45.60
C TYR A 118 -0.19 10.51 -46.51
N ALA A 119 -0.60 10.84 -47.73
CA ALA A 119 0.20 11.69 -48.63
C ALA A 119 0.44 13.07 -48.02
N HIS A 120 -0.59 13.66 -47.40
CA HIS A 120 -0.47 14.92 -46.69
C HIS A 120 0.49 14.84 -45.50
N LEU A 121 0.35 13.81 -44.67
CA LEU A 121 1.22 13.57 -43.52
C LEU A 121 2.69 13.38 -43.94
N ARG A 122 2.92 12.64 -45.03
CA ARG A 122 4.26 12.44 -45.60
C ARG A 122 4.87 13.75 -46.12
N ALA A 123 4.05 14.60 -46.76
CA ALA A 123 4.47 15.91 -47.23
C ALA A 123 4.88 16.86 -46.09
N GLN A 124 4.29 16.71 -44.90
CA GLN A 124 4.64 17.47 -43.70
C GLN A 124 5.83 16.87 -42.94
N ALA A 125 5.93 15.54 -42.87
CA ALA A 125 7.01 14.86 -42.17
C ALA A 125 8.38 15.05 -42.85
N SER A 126 8.41 15.16 -44.18
CA SER A 126 9.65 15.33 -44.93
C SER A 126 10.43 16.62 -44.59
N PRO A 127 9.83 17.82 -44.60
CA PRO A 127 10.54 19.03 -44.21
C PRO A 127 10.90 19.01 -42.72
N LEU A 128 10.03 18.49 -41.85
CA LEU A 128 10.28 18.43 -40.41
C LEU A 128 11.48 17.53 -40.06
N LEU A 129 11.62 16.38 -40.73
CA LEU A 129 12.80 15.53 -40.59
C LEU A 129 14.07 16.26 -41.03
N GLY A 130 13.99 17.02 -42.13
CA GLY A 130 15.11 17.85 -42.60
C GLY A 130 15.53 18.92 -41.57
N GLU A 131 14.56 19.57 -40.93
CA GLU A 131 14.80 20.55 -39.87
C GLU A 131 15.41 19.89 -38.62
N MET A 132 14.90 18.74 -38.20
CA MET A 132 15.43 18.01 -37.04
C MET A 132 16.89 17.55 -37.25
N LEU A 133 17.21 17.01 -38.42
CA LEU A 133 18.58 16.63 -38.77
C LEU A 133 19.51 17.85 -38.85
N ALA A 134 19.03 18.99 -39.37
CA ALA A 134 19.78 20.24 -39.37
C ALA A 134 20.06 20.73 -37.94
N LEU A 135 19.09 20.63 -37.03
CA LEU A 135 19.28 20.99 -35.62
C LEU A 135 20.27 20.06 -34.90
N GLN A 136 20.24 18.75 -35.18
CA GLN A 136 21.23 17.80 -34.66
C GLN A 136 22.65 18.16 -35.11
N THR A 137 22.85 18.55 -36.38
CA THR A 137 24.18 18.96 -36.87
C THR A 137 24.73 20.23 -36.21
N ILE A 138 23.87 21.09 -35.65
CA ILE A 138 24.27 22.31 -34.93
C ILE A 138 24.51 22.04 -33.43
N GLY A 139 24.36 20.78 -32.98
CA GLY A 139 24.59 20.38 -31.59
C GLY A 139 23.37 20.58 -30.69
N SER A 140 22.19 20.83 -31.25
CA SER A 140 20.95 20.76 -30.49
C SER A 140 20.57 19.28 -30.32
N HIS A 141 20.43 18.81 -29.08
CA HIS A 141 19.91 17.47 -28.81
C HIS A 141 18.42 17.44 -29.19
N GLY A 142 18.13 16.95 -30.40
CA GLY A 142 16.79 16.61 -30.82
C GLY A 142 16.30 15.34 -30.11
N ASP A 143 14.99 15.16 -30.08
CA ASP A 143 14.38 13.91 -29.62
C ASP A 143 14.63 12.82 -30.69
N ASP A 144 15.53 11.88 -30.37
CA ASP A 144 15.91 10.78 -31.27
C ASP A 144 14.69 9.91 -31.64
N THR A 145 13.72 9.78 -30.74
CA THR A 145 12.50 9.00 -30.98
C THR A 145 11.60 9.66 -32.02
N ALA A 146 11.45 10.99 -31.97
CA ALA A 146 10.69 11.75 -32.97
C ALA A 146 11.37 11.71 -34.35
N THR A 147 12.69 11.62 -34.40
CA THR A 147 13.45 11.50 -35.65
C THR A 147 13.21 10.13 -36.29
N GLU A 148 13.33 9.05 -35.51
CA GLU A 148 13.02 7.69 -35.95
C GLU A 148 11.57 7.55 -36.41
N ASP A 149 10.60 8.12 -35.67
CA ASP A 149 9.18 8.09 -36.03
C ASP A 149 8.90 8.77 -37.38
N LEU A 150 9.53 9.91 -37.65
CA LEU A 150 9.41 10.59 -38.95
C LEU A 150 10.00 9.74 -40.08
N GLU A 151 11.14 9.09 -39.87
CA GLU A 151 11.72 8.15 -40.84
C GLU A 151 10.79 6.96 -41.11
N HIS A 152 10.23 6.37 -40.05
CA HIS A 152 9.26 5.29 -40.15
C HIS A 152 8.00 5.71 -40.92
N LEU A 153 7.51 6.93 -40.69
CA LEU A 153 6.36 7.52 -41.37
C LEU A 153 6.64 7.71 -42.87
N LEU A 154 7.80 8.28 -43.22
CA LEU A 154 8.24 8.48 -44.61
C LEU A 154 8.47 7.15 -45.35
N ALA A 155 8.93 6.12 -44.63
CA ALA A 155 9.15 4.77 -45.15
C ALA A 155 7.85 3.95 -45.34
N GLY A 156 6.68 4.49 -45.01
CA GLY A 156 5.42 3.75 -45.11
C GLY A 156 5.18 2.75 -44.00
N ARG A 157 6.00 2.77 -42.94
CA ARG A 157 5.85 1.93 -41.76
C ARG A 157 4.92 2.60 -40.74
N LEU A 158 3.72 2.98 -41.18
CA LEU A 158 2.73 3.63 -40.30
C LEU A 158 2.39 2.80 -39.06
N ALA A 159 2.42 1.47 -39.19
CA ALA A 159 2.15 0.59 -38.06
C ALA A 159 3.18 0.75 -36.94
N THR A 160 4.43 1.14 -37.21
CA THR A 160 5.45 1.34 -36.15
C THR A 160 5.29 2.70 -35.46
N VAL A 161 4.79 3.71 -36.16
CA VAL A 161 4.56 5.07 -35.62
C VAL A 161 3.20 5.17 -34.90
N VAL A 162 2.21 4.40 -35.38
CA VAL A 162 0.82 4.46 -34.91
C VAL A 162 0.48 3.29 -33.99
N SER A 163 1.33 2.25 -33.87
CA SER A 163 1.10 1.20 -32.87
C SER A 163 1.29 1.79 -31.49
N ARG A 164 0.17 2.13 -30.86
CA ARG A 164 0.09 2.32 -29.42
C ARG A 164 0.41 0.98 -28.79
N THR A 165 1.67 0.75 -28.43
CA THR A 165 2.05 -0.46 -27.71
C THR A 165 1.22 -0.47 -26.42
N PRO A 166 0.29 -1.42 -26.26
CA PRO A 166 -0.45 -1.51 -25.02
C PRO A 166 0.53 -1.89 -23.90
N PRO A 167 0.25 -1.49 -22.65
CA PRO A 167 1.06 -1.89 -21.52
C PRO A 167 1.23 -3.41 -21.47
N CYS A 168 2.38 -3.85 -20.96
CA CYS A 168 2.70 -5.27 -20.82
C CYS A 168 1.51 -6.06 -20.24
N PRO A 169 1.21 -7.29 -20.71
CA PRO A 169 0.17 -8.11 -20.08
C PRO A 169 0.46 -8.38 -18.61
N VAL A 170 -0.55 -8.24 -17.72
CA VAL A 170 -0.40 -8.45 -16.25
C VAL A 170 0.30 -9.78 -15.91
N ARG A 171 -0.03 -10.85 -16.64
CA ARG A 171 0.55 -12.18 -16.41
C ARG A 171 2.05 -12.24 -16.71
N GLU A 172 2.51 -11.46 -17.67
CA GLU A 172 3.93 -11.38 -18.03
C GLU A 172 4.69 -10.57 -16.97
N LEU A 173 4.15 -9.41 -16.57
CA LEU A 173 4.68 -8.66 -15.43
C LEU A 173 4.74 -9.51 -14.16
N ALA A 174 3.69 -10.26 -13.84
CA ALA A 174 3.66 -11.15 -12.67
C ALA A 174 4.76 -12.24 -12.72
N ARG A 175 5.08 -12.77 -13.91
CA ARG A 175 6.23 -13.70 -14.08
C ARG A 175 7.57 -12.98 -13.91
N ASN A 176 7.68 -11.74 -14.36
CA ASN A 176 8.90 -10.95 -14.17
C ASN A 176 9.09 -10.62 -12.67
N LEU A 177 8.01 -10.33 -11.95
CA LEU A 177 8.04 -10.08 -10.50
C LEU A 177 8.30 -11.34 -9.68
N SER A 178 7.96 -12.54 -10.16
CA SER A 178 8.34 -13.77 -9.43
C SER A 178 9.87 -13.98 -9.39
N SER A 179 10.57 -13.39 -10.35
CA SER A 179 12.04 -13.45 -10.47
C SER A 179 12.76 -12.28 -9.78
N ASN A 180 12.05 -11.21 -9.42
CA ASN A 180 12.62 -9.99 -8.84
C ASN A 180 11.96 -9.68 -7.49
N ARG A 181 12.73 -9.47 -6.43
CA ARG A 181 12.20 -9.18 -5.09
C ARG A 181 12.70 -7.83 -4.56
N GLY A 182 11.95 -7.25 -3.63
CA GLY A 182 12.36 -6.05 -2.91
C GLY A 182 12.30 -4.78 -3.79
N PRO A 183 13.30 -3.88 -3.72
CA PRO A 183 13.27 -2.59 -4.43
C PRO A 183 13.08 -2.70 -5.94
N ALA A 184 13.72 -3.70 -6.57
CA ALA A 184 13.59 -3.93 -8.00
C ALA A 184 12.15 -4.28 -8.42
N ALA A 185 11.39 -4.95 -7.54
CA ALA A 185 9.97 -5.24 -7.80
C ALA A 185 9.12 -3.96 -7.74
N LEU A 186 9.41 -3.07 -6.79
CA LEU A 186 8.72 -1.77 -6.68
C LEU A 186 8.91 -0.94 -7.95
N ASP A 187 10.16 -0.79 -8.42
CA ASP A 187 10.47 -0.01 -9.61
C ASP A 187 9.80 -0.57 -10.88
N LEU A 188 9.77 -1.89 -11.03
CA LEU A 188 9.07 -2.54 -12.16
C LEU A 188 7.56 -2.28 -12.13
N ILE A 189 6.94 -2.31 -10.95
CA ILE A 189 5.49 -2.05 -10.82
C ILE A 189 5.20 -0.57 -11.09
N ILE A 190 6.05 0.33 -10.60
CA ILE A 190 5.89 1.77 -10.88
C ILE A 190 5.98 2.03 -12.38
N ALA A 191 6.99 1.47 -13.06
CA ALA A 191 7.14 1.62 -14.50
C ALA A 191 5.92 1.10 -15.28
N ASP A 192 5.33 -0.04 -14.87
CA ASP A 192 4.10 -0.56 -15.46
C ASP A 192 2.90 0.40 -15.27
N LEU A 193 2.74 0.94 -14.06
CA LEU A 193 1.65 1.88 -13.78
C LEU A 193 1.83 3.21 -14.50
N GLU A 194 3.07 3.69 -14.65
CA GLU A 194 3.40 4.86 -15.47
C GLU A 194 3.09 4.61 -16.96
N GLU A 195 3.44 3.42 -17.48
CA GLU A 195 3.10 3.03 -18.86
C GLU A 195 1.58 2.98 -19.08
N VAL A 196 0.81 2.46 -18.12
CA VAL A 196 -0.67 2.44 -18.18
C VAL A 196 -1.25 3.86 -18.15
N LEU A 197 -0.67 4.75 -17.35
CA LEU A 197 -1.06 6.15 -17.27
C LEU A 197 -0.79 6.86 -18.61
N ASP A 198 0.43 6.74 -19.13
CA ASP A 198 0.84 7.36 -20.39
C ASP A 198 0.01 6.81 -21.56
N TRP A 199 -0.18 5.50 -21.63
CA TRP A 199 -1.06 4.88 -22.64
C TRP A 199 -2.51 5.38 -22.55
N THR A 200 -3.02 5.61 -21.34
CA THR A 200 -4.36 6.14 -21.13
C THR A 200 -4.49 7.59 -21.62
N LEU A 201 -3.52 8.43 -21.27
CA LEU A 201 -3.50 9.85 -21.68
C LEU A 201 -3.27 9.98 -23.19
N LEU A 202 -2.42 9.15 -23.79
CA LEU A 202 -2.26 9.09 -25.24
C LEU A 202 -3.53 8.60 -25.95
N ALA A 203 -4.25 7.66 -25.35
CA ALA A 203 -5.51 7.18 -25.90
C ALA A 203 -6.64 8.20 -25.80
N ASN A 204 -6.67 8.97 -24.71
CA ASN A 204 -7.63 10.03 -24.46
C ASN A 204 -6.96 11.19 -23.70
N PRO A 205 -6.45 12.23 -24.40
CA PRO A 205 -5.78 13.36 -23.76
C PRO A 205 -6.68 14.19 -22.83
N ALA A 206 -8.00 14.09 -23.01
CA ALA A 206 -8.99 14.76 -22.16
C ALA A 206 -9.52 13.86 -21.02
N ALA A 207 -8.82 12.74 -20.72
CA ALA A 207 -9.20 11.88 -19.60
C ALA A 207 -9.07 12.64 -18.27
N SER A 208 -10.15 12.60 -17.46
CA SER A 208 -10.10 13.15 -16.10
C SER A 208 -9.15 12.32 -15.21
N SER A 209 -8.62 12.96 -14.16
CA SER A 209 -7.80 12.30 -13.14
C SER A 209 -8.47 11.05 -12.57
N ASP A 210 -9.78 11.10 -12.32
CA ASP A 210 -10.56 9.96 -11.84
C ASP A 210 -10.62 8.80 -12.85
N THR A 211 -10.73 9.10 -14.14
CA THR A 211 -10.74 8.06 -15.19
C THR A 211 -9.39 7.34 -15.24
N VAL A 212 -8.29 8.09 -15.10
CA VAL A 212 -6.95 7.52 -15.07
C VAL A 212 -6.76 6.70 -13.78
N ARG A 213 -7.19 7.22 -12.63
CA ARG A 213 -7.14 6.52 -11.35
C ARG A 213 -7.95 5.22 -11.37
N GLU A 214 -9.18 5.23 -11.89
CA GLU A 214 -10.00 4.01 -12.05
C GLU A 214 -9.24 2.93 -12.83
N ARG A 215 -8.50 3.30 -13.88
CA ARG A 215 -7.68 2.36 -14.66
C ARG A 215 -6.46 1.85 -13.90
N LEU A 216 -5.75 2.72 -13.17
CA LEU A 216 -4.61 2.31 -12.36
C LEU A 216 -5.04 1.37 -11.24
N VAL A 217 -6.16 1.64 -10.55
CA VAL A 217 -6.73 0.75 -9.53
C VAL A 217 -7.19 -0.58 -10.13
N ALA A 218 -7.79 -0.56 -11.33
CA ALA A 218 -8.12 -1.80 -12.03
C ALA A 218 -6.87 -2.61 -12.38
N ARG A 219 -5.80 -1.96 -12.84
CA ARG A 219 -4.50 -2.59 -13.12
C ARG A 219 -3.89 -3.17 -11.83
N GLN A 220 -3.88 -2.40 -10.76
CA GLN A 220 -3.43 -2.80 -9.42
C GLN A 220 -4.17 -4.06 -8.95
N THR A 221 -5.50 -4.07 -9.04
CA THR A 221 -6.35 -5.20 -8.64
C THR A 221 -6.02 -6.47 -9.44
N LEU A 222 -5.85 -6.35 -10.75
CA LEU A 222 -5.46 -7.47 -11.60
C LEU A 222 -4.07 -7.99 -11.27
N LEU A 223 -3.13 -7.09 -10.97
CA LEU A 223 -1.77 -7.46 -10.61
C LEU A 223 -1.73 -8.15 -9.25
N SER A 224 -2.41 -7.63 -8.23
CA SER A 224 -2.52 -8.25 -6.90
C SER A 224 -3.13 -9.65 -6.97
N ALA A 225 -4.10 -9.88 -7.88
CA ALA A 225 -4.67 -11.21 -8.09
C ALA A 225 -3.73 -12.19 -8.82
N ALA A 226 -2.69 -11.68 -9.49
CA ALA A 226 -1.76 -12.47 -10.30
C ALA A 226 -0.43 -12.77 -9.58
N VAL A 227 -0.15 -12.11 -8.45
CA VAL A 227 1.10 -12.27 -7.69
C VAL A 227 0.85 -12.78 -6.26
N PRO A 228 1.88 -13.29 -5.55
CA PRO A 228 1.74 -13.68 -4.15
C PRO A 228 1.38 -12.49 -3.24
N GLU A 229 0.62 -12.77 -2.16
CA GLU A 229 0.16 -11.76 -1.20
C GLU A 229 1.29 -10.94 -0.57
N SER A 230 2.50 -11.52 -0.46
CA SER A 230 3.70 -10.83 0.01
C SER A 230 4.07 -9.58 -0.78
N LEU A 231 3.56 -9.40 -2.00
CA LEU A 231 3.78 -8.22 -2.86
C LEU A 231 2.64 -7.20 -2.79
N SER A 232 1.55 -7.46 -2.07
CA SER A 232 0.38 -6.57 -1.99
C SER A 232 0.74 -5.17 -1.46
N ASP A 233 1.58 -5.11 -0.42
CA ASP A 233 2.08 -3.85 0.14
C ASP A 233 2.88 -3.05 -0.89
N ILE A 234 3.76 -3.74 -1.63
CA ILE A 234 4.63 -3.12 -2.65
C ILE A 234 3.79 -2.57 -3.81
N ILE A 235 2.76 -3.30 -4.23
CA ILE A 235 1.83 -2.85 -5.27
C ILE A 235 1.07 -1.58 -4.83
N SER A 236 0.61 -1.55 -3.57
CA SER A 236 -0.09 -0.39 -3.00
C SER A 236 0.83 0.82 -2.86
N GLN A 237 2.09 0.58 -2.47
CA GLN A 237 3.13 1.60 -2.43
C GLN A 237 3.44 2.15 -3.84
N ALA A 238 3.56 1.29 -4.85
CA ALA A 238 3.80 1.71 -6.24
C ALA A 238 2.70 2.65 -6.75
N LEU A 239 1.43 2.31 -6.52
CA LEU A 239 0.31 3.17 -6.89
C LEU A 239 0.40 4.53 -6.19
N THR A 240 0.74 4.53 -4.90
CA THR A 240 0.90 5.76 -4.12
C THR A 240 1.98 6.66 -4.70
N HIS A 241 3.11 6.11 -5.15
CA HIS A 241 4.17 6.89 -5.80
C HIS A 241 3.70 7.51 -7.14
N VAL A 242 3.02 6.73 -7.98
CA VAL A 242 2.48 7.23 -9.26
C VAL A 242 1.43 8.32 -9.03
N GLU A 243 0.58 8.16 -8.01
CA GLU A 243 -0.40 9.17 -7.63
C GLU A 243 0.24 10.48 -7.18
N HIS A 244 1.29 10.39 -6.36
CA HIS A 244 2.02 11.53 -5.81
C HIS A 244 2.70 12.38 -6.88
N GLU A 245 3.35 11.72 -7.84
CA GLU A 245 4.24 12.39 -8.80
C GLU A 245 3.58 12.73 -10.14
N ARG A 246 2.77 11.81 -10.67
CA ARG A 246 2.22 11.91 -12.03
C ARG A 246 0.80 12.46 -11.99
N LEU A 247 -0.10 11.81 -11.24
CA LEU A 247 -1.51 12.22 -11.22
C LEU A 247 -1.73 13.59 -10.61
N ARG A 248 -0.90 14.02 -9.66
CA ARG A 248 -0.97 15.40 -9.10
C ARG A 248 -0.79 16.48 -10.17
N ARG A 249 -0.02 16.21 -11.24
CA ARG A 249 0.20 17.18 -12.33
C ARG A 249 -1.01 17.37 -13.23
N LEU A 250 -1.99 16.47 -13.16
CA LEU A 250 -3.25 16.62 -13.87
C LEU A 250 -4.18 17.55 -13.07
N GLU A 251 -4.94 18.37 -13.77
CA GLU A 251 -5.88 19.32 -13.16
C GLU A 251 -6.92 18.57 -12.29
N GLY A 252 -7.02 18.94 -11.02
CA GLY A 252 -7.88 18.25 -10.05
C GLY A 252 -7.47 16.79 -9.79
N GLY A 253 -6.23 16.42 -10.09
CA GLY A 253 -5.69 15.07 -9.92
C GLY A 253 -4.76 14.93 -8.72
N GLY A 254 -4.40 13.68 -8.42
CA GLY A 254 -3.47 13.33 -7.35
C GLY A 254 -4.14 12.95 -6.04
N ARG A 255 -3.36 12.34 -5.16
CA ARG A 255 -3.81 11.93 -3.83
C ARG A 255 -3.86 13.14 -2.90
N THR A 256 -4.99 13.31 -2.21
CA THR A 256 -5.11 14.30 -1.13
C THR A 256 -4.60 13.65 0.15
N TYR A 257 -3.54 14.21 0.72
CA TYR A 257 -2.97 13.76 1.99
C TYR A 257 -3.63 14.46 3.17
N ALA A 258 -3.50 13.88 4.37
CA ALA A 258 -3.96 14.49 5.60
C ALA A 258 -3.18 15.77 5.94
N ASN A 259 -1.91 15.85 5.51
CA ASN A 259 -1.06 17.02 5.62
C ASN A 259 -0.80 17.67 4.24
N THR A 260 -0.67 18.99 4.24
CA THR A 260 -0.26 19.77 3.05
C THR A 260 1.23 20.10 3.07
N GLU A 261 1.83 20.14 4.26
CA GLU A 261 3.24 20.47 4.48
C GLU A 261 3.96 19.33 5.20
N THR A 262 5.28 19.24 5.01
CA THR A 262 6.18 18.37 5.78
C THR A 262 6.34 18.91 7.20
N MET A 263 7.08 18.20 8.06
CA MET A 263 7.31 18.69 9.44
C MET A 263 8.19 19.94 9.49
N LEU A 264 8.98 20.18 8.43
CA LEU A 264 9.82 21.37 8.29
C LEU A 264 9.14 22.49 7.49
N GLY A 265 7.90 22.30 7.03
CA GLY A 265 7.10 23.32 6.35
C GLY A 265 7.26 23.34 4.83
N ASP A 266 7.94 22.36 4.23
CA ASP A 266 7.99 22.22 2.78
C ASP A 266 6.66 21.66 2.25
N ASP A 267 6.30 21.95 1.00
CA ASP A 267 5.10 21.37 0.41
C ASP A 267 5.27 19.84 0.28
N VAL A 268 4.26 19.07 0.72
CA VAL A 268 4.22 17.61 0.53
C VAL A 268 4.42 17.26 -0.95
N ALA A 269 3.95 18.09 -1.88
CA ALA A 269 4.15 17.87 -3.30
C ALA A 269 5.61 17.85 -3.75
N SER A 270 6.51 18.43 -2.97
CA SER A 270 7.94 18.48 -3.27
C SER A 270 8.72 17.27 -2.77
N ILE A 271 8.12 16.40 -1.92
CA ILE A 271 8.80 15.22 -1.35
C ILE A 271 9.24 14.29 -2.50
N PRO A 272 10.56 14.00 -2.64
CA PRO A 272 11.05 13.08 -3.65
C PRO A 272 10.56 11.65 -3.42
N ARG A 273 10.42 10.86 -4.51
CA ARG A 273 10.03 9.44 -4.46
C ARG A 273 10.76 8.64 -3.40
N ALA A 274 12.07 8.82 -3.37
CA ALA A 274 13.01 8.07 -2.52
C ALA A 274 12.86 8.40 -1.03
N ASN A 275 12.18 9.49 -0.71
CA ASN A 275 11.91 9.92 0.66
C ASN A 275 10.45 9.72 1.05
N LEU A 276 9.54 9.53 0.09
CA LEU A 276 8.11 9.50 0.35
C LEU A 276 7.70 8.19 1.05
N LEU A 277 7.11 8.32 2.23
CA LEU A 277 6.31 7.28 2.85
C LEU A 277 4.89 7.81 3.12
N VAL A 278 3.89 6.99 2.86
CA VAL A 278 2.50 7.32 3.22
C VAL A 278 1.98 6.27 4.20
N THR A 279 1.54 6.73 5.36
CA THR A 279 1.03 5.89 6.45
C THR A 279 -0.48 5.64 6.31
N GLU A 280 -1.02 4.68 7.07
CA GLU A 280 -2.45 4.30 7.02
C GLU A 280 -3.41 5.44 7.37
N ASP A 281 -2.97 6.37 8.22
CA ASP A 281 -3.67 7.62 8.55
C ASP A 281 -3.63 8.67 7.41
N ASN A 282 -3.08 8.30 6.26
CA ASN A 282 -2.98 9.10 5.03
C ASN A 282 -2.09 10.35 5.17
N TYR A 283 -1.16 10.36 6.13
CA TYR A 283 -0.08 11.34 6.17
C TYR A 283 1.03 10.97 5.19
N ALA A 284 1.52 11.96 4.44
CA ALA A 284 2.71 11.85 3.61
C ALA A 284 3.92 12.39 4.36
N TRP A 285 4.93 11.55 4.51
CA TRP A 285 6.14 11.81 5.26
C TRP A 285 7.33 11.94 4.32
N ASP A 286 8.15 12.96 4.53
CA ASP A 286 9.55 12.86 4.16
C ASP A 286 10.24 11.97 5.21
N MET A 287 10.74 10.83 4.75
CA MET A 287 11.35 9.83 5.61
C MET A 287 12.65 10.27 6.27
N SER A 288 13.36 11.25 5.70
CA SER A 288 14.52 11.85 6.36
C SER A 288 14.08 12.60 7.62
N GLU A 289 13.09 13.49 7.48
CA GLU A 289 12.51 14.27 8.58
C GLU A 289 11.86 13.35 9.62
N LEU A 290 11.04 12.38 9.19
CA LEU A 290 10.35 11.46 10.09
C LEU A 290 11.36 10.65 10.90
N ALA A 291 12.39 10.12 10.27
CA ALA A 291 13.41 9.37 10.99
C ALA A 291 14.19 10.26 11.97
N ASP A 292 14.51 11.52 11.63
CA ASP A 292 15.14 12.44 12.58
C ASP A 292 14.24 12.77 13.78
N ALA A 293 12.94 13.01 13.53
CA ALA A 293 11.96 13.25 14.59
C ALA A 293 11.81 12.03 15.52
N LEU A 294 11.82 10.82 14.97
CA LEU A 294 11.76 9.58 15.76
C LEU A 294 13.04 9.36 16.56
N VAL A 295 14.22 9.66 15.99
CA VAL A 295 15.50 9.62 16.72
C VAL A 295 15.49 10.60 17.89
N ALA A 296 15.05 11.85 17.66
CA ALA A 296 14.94 12.87 18.71
C ALA A 296 14.00 12.44 19.85
N ASN A 297 12.95 11.67 19.52
CA ASN A 297 12.03 11.08 20.49
C ASN A 297 12.46 9.68 20.99
N SER A 298 13.77 9.38 20.96
CA SER A 298 14.34 8.12 21.48
C SER A 298 13.80 6.84 20.82
N GLY A 299 13.30 6.92 19.59
CA GLY A 299 12.78 5.79 18.82
C GLY A 299 11.36 5.36 19.14
N VAL A 300 10.58 6.19 19.86
CA VAL A 300 9.14 5.94 20.06
C VAL A 300 8.42 6.02 18.71
N MET A 301 7.82 4.91 18.26
CA MET A 301 7.16 4.78 16.96
C MET A 301 5.77 5.45 16.95
N ARG A 302 5.77 6.78 16.98
CA ARG A 302 4.57 7.62 17.09
C ARG A 302 4.60 8.71 16.04
N ASN A 303 3.44 9.03 15.48
CA ASN A 303 3.26 10.15 14.56
C ASN A 303 3.64 11.46 15.28
N PRO A 304 4.69 12.19 14.83
CA PRO A 304 5.16 13.39 15.53
C PRO A 304 4.14 14.55 15.56
N LEU A 305 3.20 14.56 14.61
CA LEU A 305 2.18 15.61 14.46
C LEU A 305 0.96 15.30 15.33
N THR A 306 0.38 14.10 15.20
CA THR A 306 -0.84 13.72 15.93
C THR A 306 -0.55 13.17 17.32
N ARG A 307 0.68 12.75 17.59
CA ARG A 307 1.12 12.01 18.79
C ARG A 307 0.40 10.65 18.95
N GLU A 308 -0.18 10.11 17.89
CA GLU A 308 -0.76 8.76 17.90
C GLU A 308 0.27 7.70 17.52
N MET A 309 0.17 6.50 18.10
CA MET A 309 1.08 5.40 17.78
C MET A 309 0.88 4.99 16.32
N PHE A 310 1.99 4.80 15.59
CA PHE A 310 1.92 4.21 14.27
C PHE A 310 1.36 2.79 14.36
N SER A 311 0.59 2.39 13.35
CA SER A 311 0.08 1.02 13.28
C SER A 311 1.23 0.02 13.14
N PRO A 312 1.06 -1.26 13.49
CA PRO A 312 2.09 -2.26 13.27
C PRO A 312 2.53 -2.37 11.81
N SER A 313 1.66 -2.03 10.86
CA SER A 313 1.97 -1.98 9.44
C SER A 313 2.87 -0.81 9.10
N ASP A 314 2.49 0.39 9.54
CA ASP A 314 3.28 1.62 9.37
C ASP A 314 4.68 1.47 9.98
N VAL A 315 4.79 0.91 11.19
CA VAL A 315 6.10 0.66 11.83
C VAL A 315 6.97 -0.26 10.98
N ARG A 316 6.40 -1.30 10.34
CA ARG A 316 7.16 -2.15 9.42
C ARG A 316 7.57 -1.39 8.17
N ALA A 317 6.69 -0.56 7.61
CA ALA A 317 6.99 0.25 6.44
C ALA A 317 8.11 1.27 6.71
N ILE A 318 8.02 2.00 7.83
CA ILE A 318 9.05 2.93 8.32
C ILE A 318 10.40 2.23 8.40
N LEU A 319 10.48 1.05 9.03
CA LEU A 319 11.74 0.34 9.23
C LEU A 319 12.30 -0.33 7.97
N ARG A 320 11.43 -0.69 7.02
CA ARG A 320 11.85 -1.25 5.72
C ARG A 320 12.33 -0.16 4.76
N HIS A 321 11.93 1.08 4.98
CA HIS A 321 12.37 2.20 4.17
C HIS A 321 13.88 2.42 4.33
N PRO A 322 14.65 2.68 3.24
CA PRO A 322 16.10 2.86 3.33
C PRO A 322 16.55 3.90 4.37
N LEU A 323 15.87 5.04 4.44
CA LEU A 323 16.15 6.10 5.41
C LEU A 323 15.67 5.79 6.84
N GLY A 324 14.81 4.80 7.02
CA GLY A 324 14.27 4.38 8.31
C GLY A 324 15.00 3.20 8.94
N GLU A 325 15.89 2.52 8.21
CA GLU A 325 16.68 1.38 8.72
C GLU A 325 17.48 1.76 9.98
N ARG A 326 17.97 2.99 10.06
CA ARG A 326 18.67 3.54 11.23
C ARG A 326 17.85 3.56 12.53
N LEU A 327 16.52 3.41 12.44
CA LEU A 327 15.63 3.34 13.60
C LEU A 327 15.53 1.92 14.18
N ALA A 328 15.98 0.90 13.45
CA ALA A 328 15.88 -0.50 13.90
C ALA A 328 16.65 -0.76 15.22
N PRO A 329 17.87 -0.25 15.44
CA PRO A 329 18.57 -0.39 16.71
C PRO A 329 17.82 0.29 17.87
N LEU A 330 17.30 1.50 17.67
CA LEU A 330 16.53 2.22 18.68
C LEU A 330 15.25 1.45 19.06
N ARG A 331 14.55 0.88 18.09
CA ARG A 331 13.38 0.04 18.37
C ARG A 331 13.76 -1.20 19.19
N LEU A 332 14.89 -1.83 18.87
CA LEU A 332 15.37 -2.98 19.63
C LEU A 332 15.72 -2.59 21.07
N GLU A 333 16.38 -1.44 21.25
CA GLU A 333 16.68 -0.88 22.56
C GLU A 333 15.40 -0.61 23.37
N GLN A 334 14.42 0.08 22.79
CA GLN A 334 13.11 0.33 23.41
C GLN A 334 12.42 -0.98 23.83
N HIS A 335 12.46 -2.02 22.98
CA HIS A 335 11.92 -3.34 23.30
C HIS A 335 12.69 -4.03 24.44
N GLN A 336 14.02 -3.90 24.48
CA GLN A 336 14.87 -4.47 25.53
C GLN A 336 14.69 -3.75 26.88
N LEU A 337 14.51 -2.43 26.85
CA LEU A 337 14.19 -1.62 28.02
C LEU A 337 12.84 -2.03 28.59
N LYS A 338 11.81 -2.21 27.73
CA LYS A 338 10.47 -2.66 28.15
C LYS A 338 10.51 -3.98 28.93
N LYS A 339 11.32 -4.94 28.51
CA LYS A 339 11.49 -6.24 29.19
C LYS A 339 12.21 -6.17 30.54
N GLY A 340 12.80 -5.02 30.89
CA GLY A 340 13.61 -4.84 32.09
C GLY A 340 12.82 -4.63 33.39
N VAL A 341 11.50 -4.43 33.33
CA VAL A 341 10.70 -4.06 34.50
C VAL A 341 10.06 -5.29 35.15
N ARG A 342 10.26 -5.43 36.47
CA ARG A 342 9.71 -6.53 37.26
C ARG A 342 8.24 -6.29 37.61
N PRO A 343 7.45 -7.36 37.80
CA PRO A 343 6.05 -7.25 38.22
C PRO A 343 5.85 -6.42 39.50
N ASP A 344 6.78 -6.52 40.46
CA ASP A 344 6.72 -5.75 41.71
C ASP A 344 6.84 -4.24 41.47
N THR A 345 7.67 -3.83 40.51
CA THR A 345 7.81 -2.42 40.13
C THR A 345 6.54 -1.93 39.44
N ILE A 346 5.95 -2.74 38.56
CA ILE A 346 4.66 -2.44 37.93
C ILE A 346 3.54 -2.28 38.99
N ALA A 347 3.52 -3.17 39.99
CA ALA A 347 2.57 -3.09 41.10
C ALA A 347 2.78 -1.84 41.96
N MET A 348 4.04 -1.44 42.19
CA MET A 348 4.36 -0.20 42.90
C MET A 348 3.88 1.03 42.12
N LEU A 349 4.14 1.11 40.81
CA LEU A 349 3.64 2.21 39.96
C LEU A 349 2.11 2.32 40.02
N LYS A 350 1.40 1.18 39.95
CA LYS A 350 -0.06 1.14 40.09
C LYS A 350 -0.54 1.61 41.46
N LYS A 351 0.11 1.18 42.55
CA LYS A 351 -0.22 1.62 43.91
C LYS A 351 -0.11 3.14 44.06
N VAL A 352 0.97 3.73 43.53
CA VAL A 352 1.22 5.18 43.60
C VAL A 352 0.20 5.92 42.76
N ALA A 353 -0.06 5.46 41.53
CA ALA A 353 -1.12 5.98 40.67
C ALA A 353 -2.48 6.03 41.38
N ASP A 354 -2.92 4.92 41.97
CA ASP A 354 -4.18 4.83 42.70
C ASP A 354 -4.24 5.79 43.90
N THR A 355 -3.11 5.98 44.59
CA THR A 355 -3.02 6.91 45.73
C THR A 355 -3.17 8.35 45.26
N MET A 356 -2.41 8.75 44.23
CA MET A 356 -2.46 10.09 43.66
C MET A 356 -3.83 10.46 43.09
N LEU A 357 -4.50 9.52 42.43
CA LEU A 357 -5.81 9.77 41.84
C LEU A 357 -6.92 9.91 42.90
N LYS A 358 -6.80 9.20 44.02
CA LYS A 358 -7.77 9.25 45.14
C LYS A 358 -7.51 10.41 46.10
N ASP A 359 -6.32 10.98 46.09
CA ASP A 359 -5.98 12.09 46.95
C ASP A 359 -6.70 13.36 46.49
N GLN A 360 -7.61 13.83 47.33
CA GLN A 360 -8.38 15.06 47.15
C GLN A 360 -8.09 16.06 48.30
N SER A 361 -7.02 15.81 49.07
CA SER A 361 -6.61 16.69 50.16
C SER A 361 -5.99 17.97 49.64
N ALA A 362 -6.13 19.06 50.40
CA ALA A 362 -5.59 20.36 50.02
C ALA A 362 -4.06 20.42 50.08
N ASP A 363 -3.44 19.59 50.94
CA ASP A 363 -1.99 19.51 51.13
C ASP A 363 -1.33 18.39 50.33
N ALA A 364 -2.12 17.51 49.69
CA ALA A 364 -1.66 16.35 48.92
C ALA A 364 -0.67 15.46 49.69
N ALA A 365 -0.82 15.39 51.02
CA ALA A 365 0.16 14.72 51.88
C ALA A 365 0.31 13.22 51.56
N ALA A 366 -0.78 12.56 51.19
CA ALA A 366 -0.76 11.15 50.81
C ALA A 366 -0.03 10.94 49.48
N SER A 367 -0.28 11.79 48.49
CA SER A 367 0.41 11.76 47.20
C SER A 367 1.91 11.98 47.36
N LEU A 368 2.32 13.01 48.11
CA LEU A 368 3.73 13.31 48.39
C LEU A 368 4.43 12.14 49.07
N LYS A 369 3.81 11.55 50.10
CA LYS A 369 4.36 10.38 50.79
C LYS A 369 4.52 9.20 49.83
N SER A 370 3.51 8.92 49.01
CA SER A 370 3.56 7.81 48.04
C SER A 370 4.64 8.02 46.97
N LEU A 371 4.89 9.27 46.57
CA LEU A 371 5.95 9.63 45.63
C LEU A 371 7.34 9.43 46.25
N ASP A 372 7.52 9.79 47.52
CA ASP A 372 8.77 9.58 48.25
C ASP A 372 9.05 8.08 48.50
N GLU A 373 7.99 7.30 48.77
CA GLU A 373 8.08 5.83 48.81
C GLU A 373 8.53 5.27 47.46
N LEU A 374 7.98 5.78 46.34
CA LEU A 374 8.37 5.35 45.00
C LEU A 374 9.81 5.71 44.67
N LEU A 375 10.24 6.94 44.95
CA LEU A 375 11.63 7.38 44.71
C LEU A 375 12.64 6.55 45.50
N SER A 376 12.32 6.25 46.77
CA SER A 376 13.14 5.39 47.62
C SER A 376 13.20 3.96 47.08
N TYR A 377 12.07 3.44 46.57
CA TYR A 377 12.00 2.14 45.93
C TYR A 377 12.84 2.09 44.63
N ILE A 378 12.70 3.09 43.76
CA ILE A 378 13.46 3.20 42.49
C ILE A 378 14.97 3.21 42.76
N ALA A 379 15.42 3.98 43.76
CA ALA A 379 16.85 4.06 44.11
C ALA A 379 17.45 2.70 44.57
N ALA A 380 16.61 1.76 45.03
CA ALA A 380 17.03 0.43 45.45
C ALA A 380 16.94 -0.63 44.32
N LEU A 381 16.44 -0.28 43.13
CA LEU A 381 16.34 -1.21 41.99
C LEU A 381 17.70 -1.47 41.35
N PRO A 382 17.87 -2.58 40.62
CA PRO A 382 19.04 -2.77 39.76
C PRO A 382 19.17 -1.63 38.74
N GLU A 383 20.40 -1.24 38.43
CA GLU A 383 20.73 -0.13 37.52
C GLU A 383 19.99 -0.22 36.17
N ARG A 384 19.86 -1.43 35.63
CA ARG A 384 19.11 -1.67 34.39
C ARG A 384 17.64 -1.24 34.48
N GLU A 385 16.97 -1.52 35.60
CA GLU A 385 15.56 -1.19 35.79
C GLU A 385 15.40 0.30 36.08
N GLN A 386 16.33 0.91 36.82
CA GLN A 386 16.38 2.37 36.99
C GLN A 386 16.51 3.06 35.63
N LYS A 387 17.48 2.63 34.82
CA LYS A 387 17.69 3.12 33.45
C LYS A 387 16.42 3.00 32.61
N THR A 388 15.74 1.85 32.67
CA THR A 388 14.44 1.68 32.01
C THR A 388 13.44 2.75 32.48
N LEU A 389 13.24 2.96 33.78
CA LEU A 389 12.27 3.94 34.28
C LEU A 389 12.64 5.39 33.91
N ASP A 390 13.93 5.70 33.77
CA ASP A 390 14.42 7.03 33.45
C ASP A 390 14.43 7.34 31.95
N GLU A 391 14.66 6.35 31.09
CA GLU A 391 14.88 6.54 29.64
C GLU A 391 13.74 6.00 28.77
N LEU A 392 12.98 5.02 29.24
CA LEU A 392 11.87 4.44 28.47
C LEU A 392 10.72 5.44 28.41
N LYS A 393 10.51 6.01 27.22
CA LYS A 393 9.36 6.85 26.92
C LYS A 393 8.13 5.96 26.76
N ILE A 394 7.13 6.25 27.57
CA ILE A 394 5.89 5.49 27.60
C ILE A 394 4.78 6.36 26.98
N PRO A 395 4.07 5.83 25.97
CA PRO A 395 2.94 6.54 25.38
C PRO A 395 1.80 6.64 26.40
N GLY A 396 1.29 7.84 26.61
CA GLY A 396 0.11 8.11 27.44
C GLY A 396 -0.86 9.08 26.79
N THR A 397 -2.06 9.16 27.35
CA THR A 397 -3.12 10.11 26.99
C THR A 397 -3.65 10.73 28.26
N ASP A 398 -3.69 12.05 28.32
CA ASP A 398 -4.19 12.77 29.49
C ASP A 398 -5.71 12.56 29.58
N SER A 399 -6.17 11.89 30.63
CA SER A 399 -7.59 11.55 30.79
C SER A 399 -8.51 12.76 30.90
N HIS A 400 -7.99 13.95 31.23
CA HIS A 400 -8.78 15.17 31.30
C HIS A 400 -8.86 15.92 29.97
N THR A 401 -7.75 16.00 29.23
CA THR A 401 -7.68 16.80 28.00
C THR A 401 -7.80 15.95 26.73
N GLY A 402 -7.62 14.63 26.82
CA GLY A 402 -7.52 13.73 25.67
C GLY A 402 -6.21 13.88 24.89
N LEU A 403 -5.30 14.75 25.31
CA LEU A 403 -4.05 15.01 24.60
C LEU A 403 -3.05 13.88 24.86
N ALA A 404 -2.49 13.34 23.78
CA ALA A 404 -1.43 12.35 23.85
C ALA A 404 -0.09 13.00 24.25
N PHE A 405 0.72 12.28 25.02
CA PHE A 405 2.04 12.71 25.47
C PHE A 405 2.98 11.51 25.65
N ASP A 406 4.29 11.78 25.77
CA ASP A 406 5.34 10.77 25.92
C ASP A 406 6.31 11.19 27.03
N TYR A 407 6.19 10.55 28.19
CA TYR A 407 7.09 10.80 29.33
C TYR A 407 7.81 9.53 29.74
N THR A 408 8.91 9.71 30.45
CA THR A 408 9.49 8.61 31.23
C THR A 408 8.91 8.62 32.62
N VAL A 409 8.93 7.48 33.31
CA VAL A 409 8.48 7.40 34.71
C VAL A 409 9.29 8.35 35.58
N GLY A 410 10.62 8.37 35.38
CA GLY A 410 11.52 9.25 36.11
C GLY A 410 11.22 10.74 35.90
N GLU A 411 10.99 11.17 34.66
CA GLU A 411 10.61 12.56 34.33
C GLU A 411 9.31 12.98 35.03
N SER A 412 8.26 12.16 34.92
CA SER A 412 6.96 12.47 35.51
C SER A 412 7.01 12.55 37.04
N VAL A 413 7.75 11.64 37.68
CA VAL A 413 7.93 11.63 39.14
C VAL A 413 8.71 12.87 39.60
N ARG A 414 9.79 13.25 38.89
CA ARG A 414 10.58 14.46 39.22
C ARG A 414 9.77 15.74 39.06
N ASP A 415 9.01 15.87 37.96
CA ASP A 415 8.19 17.04 37.71
C ASP A 415 7.06 17.18 38.73
N ALA A 416 6.44 16.08 39.14
CA ALA A 416 5.45 16.08 40.23
C ALA A 416 6.09 16.52 41.56
N LYS A 417 7.28 16.01 41.89
CA LYS A 417 8.00 16.40 43.12
C LYS A 417 8.39 17.87 43.13
N ALA A 418 8.72 18.42 41.96
CA ALA A 418 9.04 19.82 41.76
C ALA A 418 7.79 20.73 41.63
N ASN A 419 6.57 20.20 41.81
CA ASN A 419 5.30 20.90 41.63
C ASN A 419 5.13 21.54 40.23
N ARG A 420 5.75 20.96 39.19
CA ARG A 420 5.61 21.40 37.80
C ARG A 420 4.37 20.79 37.13
N THR A 421 3.93 19.65 37.63
CA THR A 421 2.77 18.91 37.14
C THR A 421 1.90 18.49 38.33
N CYS A 422 0.57 18.51 38.18
CA CYS A 422 -0.33 18.08 39.24
C CYS A 422 -0.23 16.56 39.49
N PHE A 423 -0.52 16.14 40.73
CA PHE A 423 -0.47 14.74 41.12
C PHE A 423 -1.48 13.88 40.37
N HIS A 424 -2.68 14.39 40.05
CA HIS A 424 -3.66 13.63 39.27
C HIS A 424 -3.14 13.25 37.89
N LYS A 425 -2.52 14.20 37.17
CA LYS A 425 -1.92 13.94 35.85
C LYS A 425 -0.75 12.95 35.93
N THR A 426 0.08 13.08 36.96
CA THR A 426 1.18 12.14 37.20
C THR A 426 0.63 10.74 37.54
N GLY A 427 -0.36 10.66 38.42
CA GLY A 427 -1.01 9.41 38.81
C GLY A 427 -1.66 8.71 37.62
N ASP A 428 -2.36 9.46 36.77
CA ASP A 428 -2.94 8.94 35.53
C ASP A 428 -1.87 8.35 34.60
N PHE A 429 -0.78 9.09 34.37
CA PHE A 429 0.36 8.60 33.60
C PHE A 429 0.98 7.33 34.21
N LEU A 430 1.24 7.31 35.52
CA LEU A 430 1.83 6.14 36.19
C LEU A 430 0.92 4.90 36.08
N GLY A 431 -0.40 5.09 36.12
CA GLY A 431 -1.38 4.03 35.92
C GLY A 431 -1.39 3.51 34.47
N GLN A 432 -1.20 4.39 33.50
CA GLN A 432 -1.02 4.01 32.08
C GLN A 432 0.30 3.30 31.85
N ALA A 433 1.39 3.78 32.45
CA ALA A 433 2.71 3.16 32.41
C ALA A 433 2.70 1.75 32.99
N ALA A 434 2.04 1.55 34.14
CA ALA A 434 1.90 0.22 34.73
C ALA A 434 1.17 -0.75 33.78
N ARG A 435 0.10 -0.31 33.10
CA ARG A 435 -0.61 -1.13 32.11
C ARG A 435 0.25 -1.42 30.89
N TRP A 436 0.96 -0.43 30.37
CA TRP A 436 1.80 -0.56 29.19
C TRP A 436 3.02 -1.46 29.42
N LEU A 437 3.61 -1.42 30.61
CA LEU A 437 4.72 -2.29 31.01
C LEU A 437 4.25 -3.73 31.34
N GLY A 438 3.02 -3.88 31.83
CA GLY A 438 2.45 -5.18 32.22
C GLY A 438 1.78 -5.98 31.11
N GLY A 439 1.50 -5.35 29.96
CA GLY A 439 0.99 -6.00 28.74
C GLY A 439 2.09 -6.21 27.72
#